data_AF-A0A699Q6C7-F1
#
_entry.id   AF-A0A699Q6C7-F1
#
_cell.length_a   1.000
_cell.length_b   1.000
_cell.length_c   1.000
_cell.angle_alpha   90.00
_cell.angle_beta   90.00
_cell.angle_gamma   90.00
#
_symmetry.space_group_name_H-M   'P 1'
#
loop_
_entity.id
_entity.type
_entity.pdbx_description
1 polymer ?
#
loop_
_entity_poly.entity_id
_entity_poly.type
_entity_poly.pdbx_seq_one_letter_code
_entity_poly.pdbx_strand_id
1 'polypeptide(L)'
;TWTRNNSGEFSIASVRMFIDDKVCTGGDQITNWIWYVPNKVNILTWKIMSNSLATKFSISRRSIIIDSISCVNCDLGVETTNHLFFTCGMVQQVRRLINLWWDIPNMEIDSYASWKI
;
A
#
# COMPACT_ATOMS: atom_id res chain seq x y z
N THR A 1 -17.33 -36.49 -1.39
CA THR A 1 -16.24 -35.90 -2.19
C THR A 1 -16.52 -34.40 -2.29
N TRP A 2 -15.54 -33.52 -2.09
CA TRP A 2 -15.76 -32.07 -2.04
C TRP A 2 -16.19 -31.52 -3.40
N THR A 3 -17.48 -31.31 -3.62
CA THR A 3 -18.01 -30.79 -4.89
C THR A 3 -18.93 -29.62 -4.62
N ARG A 4 -18.41 -28.41 -4.85
CA ARG A 4 -19.14 -27.14 -4.85
C ARG A 4 -19.54 -26.77 -6.29
N ASN A 5 -20.07 -27.76 -7.00
CA ASN A 5 -20.90 -27.61 -8.19
C ASN A 5 -21.89 -28.79 -8.20
N ASN A 6 -23.04 -28.61 -8.85
CA ASN A 6 -24.01 -29.68 -8.99
C ASN A 6 -23.55 -30.77 -9.97
N SER A 7 -22.40 -30.60 -10.64
CA SER A 7 -21.83 -31.56 -11.58
C SER A 7 -20.83 -32.53 -10.95
N GLY A 8 -20.53 -32.41 -9.66
CA GLY A 8 -19.62 -33.33 -8.97
C GLY A 8 -18.13 -33.15 -9.30
N GLU A 9 -17.75 -32.07 -9.99
CA GLU A 9 -16.37 -31.83 -10.42
C GLU A 9 -15.64 -30.84 -9.51
N PHE A 10 -14.43 -31.22 -9.09
CA PHE A 10 -13.54 -30.33 -8.37
C PHE A 10 -12.82 -29.40 -9.35
N SER A 11 -12.88 -28.09 -9.11
CA SER A 11 -12.13 -27.10 -9.88
C SER A 11 -11.44 -26.12 -8.94
N ILE A 12 -10.20 -25.78 -9.26
CA ILE A 12 -9.45 -24.74 -8.56
C ILE A 12 -10.19 -23.39 -8.62
N ALA A 13 -10.93 -23.14 -9.71
CA ALA A 13 -11.74 -21.93 -9.86
C ALA A 13 -12.86 -21.85 -8.81
N SER A 14 -13.58 -22.94 -8.54
CA SER A 14 -14.69 -22.93 -7.57
C SER A 14 -14.23 -22.81 -6.12
N VAL A 15 -13.07 -23.39 -5.80
CA VAL A 15 -12.41 -23.22 -4.50
C VAL A 15 -11.90 -21.80 -4.32
N ARG A 16 -11.26 -21.23 -5.35
CA ARG A 16 -10.76 -19.85 -5.30
C ARG A 16 -11.88 -18.84 -5.08
N MET A 17 -12.97 -18.94 -5.84
CA MET A 17 -14.15 -18.08 -5.64
C MET A 17 -14.73 -18.18 -4.23
N PHE A 18 -14.71 -19.36 -3.61
CA PHE A 18 -15.15 -19.52 -2.23
C PHE A 18 -14.23 -18.81 -1.23
N ILE A 19 -12.92 -18.97 -1.40
CA ILE A 19 -11.94 -18.31 -0.56
C ILE A 19 -12.09 -16.80 -0.73
N ASP A 20 -12.19 -16.31 -1.97
CA ASP A 20 -12.34 -14.89 -2.26
C ASP A 20 -13.64 -14.33 -1.63
N ASP A 21 -14.78 -15.05 -1.68
CA ASP A 21 -16.03 -14.65 -1.01
C ASP A 21 -15.88 -14.51 0.52
N LYS A 22 -15.05 -15.34 1.15
CA LYS A 22 -14.87 -15.38 2.62
C LYS A 22 -13.72 -14.54 3.13
N VAL A 23 -12.70 -14.31 2.31
CA VAL A 23 -11.48 -13.59 2.68
C VAL A 23 -11.53 -12.16 2.17
N CYS A 24 -12.13 -11.91 1.01
CA CYS A 24 -12.31 -10.58 0.44
C CYS A 24 -13.70 -10.01 0.79
N THR A 25 -14.10 -10.11 2.05
CA THR A 25 -15.32 -9.47 2.55
C THR A 25 -15.13 -7.96 2.65
N GLY A 26 -15.39 -7.24 1.55
CA GLY A 26 -15.78 -5.83 1.55
C GLY A 26 -14.83 -4.85 2.22
N GLY A 27 -13.66 -4.62 1.64
CA GLY A 27 -12.92 -3.37 1.81
C GLY A 27 -13.03 -2.55 0.53
N ASP A 28 -13.84 -1.50 0.54
CA ASP A 28 -14.11 -0.56 -0.58
C ASP A 28 -12.89 0.29 -1.01
N GLN A 29 -11.69 -0.29 -1.00
CA GLN A 29 -10.53 0.31 -1.62
C GLN A 29 -10.44 -0.22 -3.05
N ILE A 30 -11.28 0.35 -3.92
CA ILE A 30 -11.14 0.14 -5.37
C ILE A 30 -9.72 0.55 -5.74
N THR A 31 -8.90 -0.43 -6.11
CA THR A 31 -7.60 -0.14 -6.69
C THR A 31 -7.80 0.30 -8.12
N ASN A 32 -7.75 1.60 -8.35
CA ASN A 32 -7.76 2.15 -9.70
C ASN A 32 -6.39 1.91 -10.33
N TRP A 33 -6.30 0.84 -11.12
CA TRP A 33 -5.12 0.57 -11.92
C TRP A 33 -5.03 1.60 -13.05
N ILE A 34 -3.98 2.39 -13.03
CA ILE A 34 -3.74 3.39 -14.06
C ILE A 34 -3.05 2.70 -15.24
N TRP A 35 -3.69 2.66 -16.39
CA TRP A 35 -3.21 1.88 -17.55
C TRP A 35 -1.94 2.47 -18.20
N TYR A 36 -1.71 3.77 -18.06
CA TYR A 36 -0.57 4.46 -18.68
C TYR A 36 0.70 4.46 -17.82
N VAL A 37 0.65 3.99 -16.56
CA VAL A 37 1.84 3.86 -15.72
C VAL A 37 2.35 2.42 -15.74
N PRO A 38 3.67 2.18 -15.56
CA PRO A 38 4.20 0.84 -15.44
C PRO A 38 3.54 0.06 -14.30
N ASN A 39 3.31 -1.25 -14.49
CA ASN A 39 2.71 -2.13 -13.47
C ASN A 39 3.39 -2.03 -12.10
N LYS A 40 4.71 -1.79 -12.07
CA LYS A 40 5.46 -1.61 -10.82
C LYS A 40 4.96 -0.43 -9.98
N VAL A 41 4.55 0.67 -10.63
CA VAL A 41 4.01 1.86 -9.97
C VAL A 41 2.66 1.52 -9.34
N ASN A 42 1.75 0.90 -10.09
CA ASN A 42 0.46 0.49 -9.55
C ASN A 42 0.60 -0.52 -8.39
N ILE A 43 1.51 -1.50 -8.48
CA ILE A 43 1.80 -2.44 -7.39
C ILE A 43 2.33 -1.71 -6.15
N LEU A 44 3.24 -0.76 -6.33
CA LEU A 44 3.77 0.04 -5.22
C LEU A 44 2.64 0.83 -4.55
N THR A 45 1.82 1.51 -5.34
CA THR A 45 0.65 2.25 -4.86
C THR A 45 -0.30 1.37 -4.06
N TRP A 46 -0.66 0.19 -4.58
CA TRP A 46 -1.48 -0.77 -3.85
C TRP A 46 -0.85 -1.22 -2.53
N LYS A 47 0.46 -1.48 -2.51
CA LYS A 47 1.18 -1.82 -1.26
C LYS A 47 1.17 -0.68 -0.25
N ILE A 48 1.24 0.57 -0.72
CA ILE A 48 1.14 1.76 0.12
C ILE A 48 -0.26 1.84 0.76
N MET A 49 -1.31 1.73 -0.06
CA MET A 49 -2.72 1.76 0.38
C MET A 49 -3.04 0.65 1.40
N SER A 50 -2.58 -0.56 1.13
CA SER A 50 -2.84 -1.73 1.98
C SER A 50 -1.91 -1.84 3.19
N ASN A 51 -0.99 -0.88 3.38
CA ASN A 51 0.06 -0.93 4.40
C ASN A 51 0.84 -2.27 4.37
N SER A 52 1.07 -2.80 3.17
CA SER A 52 1.72 -4.10 2.91
C SER A 52 3.23 -3.99 2.67
N LEU A 53 3.79 -2.79 2.77
CA LEU A 53 5.24 -2.59 2.72
C LEU A 53 5.89 -3.02 4.03
N ALA A 54 7.08 -3.60 3.93
CA ALA A 54 7.87 -4.05 5.08
C ALA A 54 8.56 -2.86 5.78
N THR A 55 7.78 -1.91 6.29
CA THR A 55 8.32 -0.82 7.12
C THR A 55 8.68 -1.37 8.51
N LYS A 56 9.60 -0.72 9.22
CA LYS A 56 9.95 -1.15 10.59
C LYS A 56 8.74 -1.27 11.52
N PHE A 57 7.77 -0.34 11.41
CA PHE A 57 6.52 -0.45 12.16
C PHE A 57 5.74 -1.73 11.82
N SER A 58 5.61 -2.06 10.53
CA SER A 58 4.93 -3.28 10.09
C SER A 58 5.65 -4.57 10.54
N ILE A 59 6.99 -4.54 10.57
CA ILE A 59 7.86 -5.64 11.01
C ILE A 59 7.69 -5.87 12.51
N SER A 60 7.74 -4.81 13.32
CA SER A 60 7.51 -4.87 14.77
C SER A 60 6.15 -5.49 15.12
N ARG A 61 5.10 -5.16 14.36
CA ARG A 61 3.76 -5.77 14.54
C ARG A 61 3.70 -7.28 14.28
N ARG A 62 4.70 -7.85 13.60
CA ARG A 62 4.82 -9.30 13.35
C ARG A 62 5.69 -10.01 14.39
N SER A 63 5.96 -9.35 15.51
CA SER A 63 6.80 -9.88 16.60
C SER A 63 8.25 -10.18 16.18
N ILE A 64 8.74 -9.53 15.13
CA ILE A 64 10.15 -9.57 14.74
C ILE A 64 10.87 -8.52 15.57
N ILE A 65 11.92 -8.94 16.30
CA ILE A 65 12.71 -8.07 17.16
C ILE A 65 13.57 -7.15 16.27
N ILE A 66 13.42 -5.85 16.49
CA ILE A 66 14.20 -4.79 15.84
C ILE A 66 14.56 -3.74 16.89
N ASP A 67 15.76 -3.16 16.78
CA ASP A 67 16.29 -2.25 17.81
C ASP A 67 15.51 -0.92 17.90
N SER A 68 14.96 -0.47 16.77
CA SER A 68 14.18 0.76 16.69
C SER A 68 13.20 0.71 15.53
N ILE A 69 12.03 1.35 15.72
CA ILE A 69 11.04 1.63 14.68
C ILE A 69 11.20 3.01 14.04
N SER A 70 12.25 3.76 14.39
CA SER A 70 12.52 5.09 13.84
C SER A 70 12.82 5.05 12.34
N CYS A 71 12.34 6.06 11.63
CA CYS A 71 12.58 6.23 10.20
C CYS A 71 14.05 6.52 9.93
N VAL A 72 14.70 5.69 9.11
CA VAL A 72 16.13 5.82 8.77
C VAL A 72 16.44 7.11 8.01
N ASN A 73 15.44 7.73 7.37
CA ASN A 73 15.66 8.91 6.54
C ASN A 73 15.70 10.22 7.32
N CYS A 74 15.04 10.28 8.48
CA CYS A 74 14.93 11.52 9.26
C CYS A 74 15.18 11.35 10.76
N ASP A 75 15.19 10.12 11.28
CA ASP A 75 15.36 9.77 12.70
C ASP A 75 14.42 10.45 13.70
N LEU A 76 13.38 11.15 13.22
CA LEU A 76 12.46 11.95 14.05
C LEU A 76 11.08 11.29 14.25
N GLY A 77 10.70 10.35 13.39
CA GLY A 77 9.36 9.74 13.38
C GLY A 77 9.40 8.21 13.28
N VAL A 78 8.28 7.57 13.58
CA VAL A 78 8.10 6.12 13.36
C VAL A 78 8.05 5.84 11.86
N GLU A 79 8.79 4.83 11.40
CA GLU A 79 8.79 4.36 10.02
C GLU A 79 7.49 3.61 9.70
N THR A 80 6.44 4.39 9.47
CA THR A 80 5.18 3.95 8.89
C THR A 80 5.18 4.22 7.38
N THR A 81 4.30 3.55 6.64
CA THR A 81 4.12 3.82 5.20
C THR A 81 3.77 5.29 4.95
N ASN A 82 2.84 5.87 5.73
CA ASN A 82 2.48 7.28 5.59
C ASN A 82 3.67 8.21 5.85
N HIS A 83 4.46 7.92 6.89
CA HIS A 83 5.65 8.70 7.16
C HIS A 83 6.67 8.59 6.03
N LEU A 84 6.98 7.37 5.57
CA LEU A 84 7.99 7.12 4.56
C LEU A 84 7.69 7.79 3.20
N PHE A 85 6.42 7.96 2.83
CA PHE A 85 6.02 8.53 1.53
C PHE A 85 5.41 9.94 1.59
N PHE A 86 4.98 10.41 2.77
CA PHE A 86 4.22 11.66 2.85
C PHE A 86 4.72 12.65 3.89
N THR A 87 4.98 12.21 5.13
CA THR A 87 5.29 13.14 6.24
C THR A 87 6.75 13.18 6.67
N CYS A 88 7.61 12.31 6.13
CA CYS A 88 9.05 12.36 6.38
C CYS A 88 9.65 13.66 5.82
N GLY A 89 10.45 14.36 6.63
CA GLY A 89 11.07 15.62 6.24
C GLY A 89 11.95 15.52 4.99
N MET A 90 12.64 14.39 4.78
CA MET A 90 13.38 14.14 3.54
C MET A 90 12.44 14.07 2.33
N VAL A 91 11.33 13.35 2.46
CA VAL A 91 10.36 13.20 1.37
C VAL A 91 9.62 14.49 1.06
N GLN A 92 9.31 15.30 2.07
CA GLN A 92 8.75 16.64 1.86
C GLN A 92 9.71 17.54 1.06
N GLN A 93 11.01 17.46 1.31
CA GLN A 93 12.02 18.19 0.53
C GLN A 93 12.08 17.70 -0.91
N VAL A 94 12.13 16.38 -1.13
CA VAL A 94 12.12 15.79 -2.48
C VAL A 94 10.86 16.20 -3.25
N ARG A 95 9.68 16.13 -2.61
CA ARG A 95 8.43 16.58 -3.22
C ARG A 95 8.48 18.04 -3.60
N ARG A 96 9.00 18.92 -2.73
CA ARG A 96 9.17 20.35 -3.04
C ARG A 96 10.03 20.55 -4.28
N LEU A 97 11.12 19.81 -4.43
CA LEU A 97 11.98 19.87 -5.62
C LEU A 97 11.25 19.39 -6.89
N ILE A 98 10.45 18.32 -6.79
CA ILE A 98 9.63 17.83 -7.91
C ILE A 98 8.57 18.87 -8.29
N ASN A 99 7.87 19.45 -7.31
CA ASN A 99 6.86 20.49 -7.55
C ASN A 99 7.45 21.71 -8.26
N LEU A 100 8.66 22.14 -7.84
CA LEU A 100 9.40 23.21 -8.50
C LEU A 100 9.80 22.84 -9.94
N TRP A 101 10.20 21.59 -10.17
CA TRP A 101 10.57 21.12 -11.51
C TRP A 101 9.36 21.04 -12.46
N TRP A 102 8.18 20.74 -11.94
CA TRP A 102 6.93 20.66 -12.70
C TRP A 102 6.14 21.97 -12.76
N ASP A 103 6.64 23.04 -12.14
CA ASP A 103 5.98 24.33 -12.04
C ASP A 103 4.55 24.23 -11.46
N ILE A 104 4.40 23.43 -10.38
CA ILE A 104 3.14 23.27 -9.66
C ILE A 104 3.25 23.83 -8.23
N PRO A 105 2.15 24.38 -7.67
CA PRO A 105 2.12 24.86 -6.30
C PRO A 105 2.50 23.76 -5.31
N ASN A 106 3.12 24.16 -4.20
CA ASN A 106 3.43 23.20 -3.14
C ASN A 106 2.14 22.70 -2.49
N MET A 107 1.84 21.41 -2.66
CA MET A 107 0.65 20.78 -2.09
C MET A 107 0.99 20.03 -0.80
N GLU A 108 0.21 20.25 0.25
CA GLU A 108 0.26 19.44 1.46
C GLU A 108 -0.46 18.11 1.22
N ILE A 109 0.33 17.03 1.13
CA ILE A 109 -0.15 15.66 1.01
C ILE A 109 0.42 14.90 2.20
N ASP A 110 -0.43 14.53 3.14
CA ASP A 110 -0.05 13.86 4.40
C ASP A 110 -0.29 12.35 4.37
N SER A 111 -1.02 11.87 3.38
CA SER A 111 -1.46 10.50 3.26
C SER A 111 -1.88 10.16 1.83
N TYR A 112 -1.89 8.87 1.50
CA TYR A 112 -2.43 8.42 0.22
C TYR A 112 -3.92 8.78 0.06
N ALA A 113 -4.72 8.72 1.13
CA ALA A 113 -6.14 9.02 1.07
C ALA A 113 -6.43 10.52 0.81
N SER A 114 -5.57 11.42 1.29
CA SER A 114 -5.62 12.85 0.98
C SER A 114 -5.28 13.15 -0.49
N TRP A 115 -4.54 12.25 -1.15
CA TRP A 115 -4.13 12.41 -2.53
C TRP A 115 -5.27 12.00 -3.48
N LYS A 116 -6.26 12.90 -3.63
CA LYS A 116 -7.27 12.80 -4.67
C LYS A 116 -6.72 13.44 -5.94
N ILE A 117 -6.53 12.62 -6.97
CA ILE A 117 -6.31 13.07 -8.36
C ILE A 117 -7.67 13.37 -8.97
#